data_AF-A0A968Z6G6-F1
#
_entry.id   AF-A0A968Z6G6-F1
#
_cell.length_a   1.000
_cell.length_b   1.000
_cell.length_c   1.000
_cell.angle_alpha   90.00
_cell.angle_beta   90.00
_cell.angle_gamma   90.00
#
_symmetry.space_group_name_H-M   'P 1'
#
loop_
_entity.id
_entity.type
_entity.pdbx_description
1 polymer ?
#
loop_
_entity_poly.entity_id
_entity_poly.type
_entity_poly.pdbx_seq_one_letter_code
_entity_poly.pdbx_strand_id
1 'polypeptide(L)'
;MFSKDSLFALSLFPYLGFLWFITRSRQTPRLALIGFYTLLVFVGVTIPAGIYAKVHYGESLANVDWLHGSAESFLTLSNILVVLGFRQAIIARDRSQKSVTSDQLYESRKAI
;
A
#
# COMPACT_ATOMS: atom_id res chain seq x y z
N MET A 1 -1.33 29.61 12.71
CA MET A 1 -0.69 28.36 13.17
C MET A 1 -1.31 27.23 12.36
N PHE A 2 -0.53 26.46 11.60
CA PHE A 2 -1.10 25.32 10.86
C PHE A 2 -1.50 24.23 11.86
N SER A 3 -2.78 23.88 11.89
CA SER A 3 -3.29 22.79 12.73
C SER A 3 -2.83 21.43 12.18
N LYS A 4 -2.57 20.45 13.05
CA LYS A 4 -2.13 19.10 12.66
C LYS A 4 -3.10 18.45 11.66
N ASP A 5 -4.39 18.68 11.84
CA ASP A 5 -5.45 18.19 10.95
C ASP A 5 -5.36 18.81 9.55
N SER A 6 -4.97 20.08 9.44
CA SER A 6 -4.77 20.75 8.16
C SER A 6 -3.55 20.20 7.42
N LEU A 7 -2.47 19.86 8.14
CA LEU A 7 -1.29 19.24 7.55
C LEU A 7 -1.60 17.81 7.07
N PHE A 8 -2.41 17.06 7.82
CA PHE A 8 -2.85 15.72 7.42
C PHE A 8 -3.72 15.78 6.16
N ALA A 9 -4.74 16.64 6.13
CA ALA A 9 -5.61 16.82 4.97
C ALA A 9 -4.82 17.28 3.73
N LEU A 10 -3.86 18.19 3.92
CA LEU A 10 -2.97 18.63 2.84
C LEU A 10 -2.10 17.48 2.31
N SER A 11 -1.62 16.58 3.17
CA SER A 11 -0.83 15.39 2.78
C SER A 11 -1.64 14.31 2.06
N LEU A 12 -2.97 14.30 2.22
CA LEU A 12 -3.84 13.34 1.55
C LEU A 12 -3.95 13.60 0.04
N PHE A 13 -3.86 14.87 -0.37
CA PHE A 13 -3.88 15.26 -1.77
C PHE A 13 -2.71 14.67 -2.60
N PRO A 14 -1.42 14.83 -2.22
CA PRO A 14 -0.32 14.19 -2.94
C PRO A 14 -0.39 12.67 -2.88
N TYR A 15 -0.94 12.08 -1.81
CA TYR A 15 -1.16 10.63 -1.74
C TYR A 15 -2.18 10.14 -2.76
N LEU A 16 -3.31 10.84 -2.93
CA LEU A 16 -4.30 10.53 -3.97
C LEU A 16 -3.70 10.68 -5.38
N GLY A 17 -2.88 11.72 -5.60
CA GLY A 17 -2.14 11.90 -6.85
C GLY A 17 -1.19 10.74 -7.14
N PHE A 18 -0.44 10.30 -6.12
CA PHE A 18 0.40 9.10 -6.19
C PHE A 18 -0.43 7.85 -6.56
N LEU A 19 -1.56 7.64 -5.88
CA LEU A 19 -2.42 6.47 -6.09
C LEU A 19 -3.01 6.47 -7.52
N TRP A 20 -3.46 7.62 -8.00
CA TRP A 20 -3.93 7.80 -9.38
C TRP A 20 -2.80 7.50 -10.38
N PHE A 21 -1.60 8.02 -10.14
CA PHE A 21 -0.45 7.82 -11.02
C PHE A 21 -0.05 6.34 -11.14
N ILE A 22 0.08 5.63 -10.01
CA ILE A 22 0.44 4.20 -10.03
C ILE A 22 -0.68 3.34 -10.65
N THR A 23 -1.94 3.71 -10.41
CA THR A 23 -3.09 3.02 -11.00
C THR A 23 -3.15 3.22 -12.52
N ARG A 24 -2.86 4.43 -12.99
CA ARG A 24 -2.81 4.75 -14.43
C ARG A 24 -1.63 4.09 -15.13
N SER A 25 -0.47 4.02 -14.47
CA SER A 25 0.76 3.43 -15.01
C SER A 25 0.63 1.92 -15.28
N ARG A 26 -0.20 1.19 -14.50
CA ARG A 26 -0.38 -0.28 -14.58
C ARG A 26 0.91 -1.11 -14.45
N GLN A 27 2.04 -0.48 -14.11
CA GLN A 27 3.33 -1.15 -13.90
C GLN A 27 3.45 -1.76 -12.49
N THR A 28 2.59 -1.36 -11.56
CA THR A 28 2.60 -1.84 -10.18
C THR A 28 1.87 -3.17 -10.05
N PRO A 29 2.41 -4.14 -9.28
CA PRO A 29 1.74 -5.40 -9.03
C PRO A 29 0.41 -5.18 -8.32
N ARG A 30 -0.63 -5.92 -8.75
CA ARG A 30 -2.00 -5.82 -8.22
C ARG A 30 -2.06 -5.93 -6.70
N LEU A 31 -1.23 -6.80 -6.12
CA LEU A 31 -1.21 -6.99 -4.67
C LEU A 31 -0.65 -5.77 -3.91
N ALA A 32 0.34 -5.06 -4.48
CA ALA A 32 0.83 -3.83 -3.89
C ALA A 32 -0.17 -2.68 -4.03
N LEU A 33 -0.86 -2.60 -5.18
CA LEU A 33 -1.97 -1.65 -5.36
C LEU A 33 -3.06 -1.88 -4.30
N ILE A 34 -3.48 -3.12 -4.07
CA ILE A 34 -4.45 -3.46 -3.02
C ILE A 34 -3.95 -2.96 -1.65
N GLY A 35 -2.67 -3.16 -1.31
CA GLY A 35 -2.10 -2.63 -0.08
C GLY A 35 -2.21 -1.10 0.03
N PHE A 36 -1.87 -0.35 -1.02
CA PHE A 36 -2.04 1.11 -1.01
C PHE A 36 -3.51 1.53 -0.89
N TYR A 37 -4.42 0.91 -1.63
CA TYR A 37 -5.86 1.21 -1.48
C TYR A 37 -6.40 0.85 -0.10
N THR A 38 -5.89 -0.22 0.51
CA THR A 38 -6.22 -0.64 1.87
C THR A 38 -5.84 0.45 2.87
N LEU A 39 -4.66 1.06 2.72
CA LEU A 39 -4.24 2.21 3.53
C LEU A 39 -5.16 3.43 3.34
N LEU A 40 -5.64 3.68 2.11
CA LEU A 40 -6.60 4.77 1.88
C LEU A 40 -7.94 4.50 2.59
N VAL A 41 -8.44 3.27 2.52
CA VAL A 41 -9.66 2.84 3.23
C VAL A 41 -9.48 2.97 4.73
N PHE A 42 -8.32 2.55 5.26
CA PHE A 42 -7.96 2.71 6.66
C PHE A 42 -8.06 4.16 7.12
N VAL A 43 -7.49 5.09 6.36
CA VAL A 43 -7.61 6.53 6.63
C VAL A 43 -9.07 6.97 6.60
N GLY A 44 -9.84 6.52 5.60
CA GLY A 44 -11.27 6.83 5.48
C GLY A 44 -12.12 6.35 6.66
N VAL A 45 -11.75 5.24 7.30
CA VAL A 45 -12.44 4.68 8.47
C VAL A 45 -11.94 5.29 9.79
N THR A 46 -10.65 5.57 9.90
CA THR A 46 -10.03 6.05 11.14
C THR A 46 -10.34 7.52 11.44
N ILE A 47 -10.57 8.36 10.43
CA ILE A 47 -11.03 9.74 10.64
C ILE A 47 -12.40 9.79 11.34
N PRO A 48 -13.48 9.16 10.84
CA PRO A 48 -14.77 9.16 11.50
C PRO A 48 -14.76 8.38 12.82
N ALA A 49 -14.01 7.27 12.91
CA ALA A 49 -13.81 6.58 14.18
C ALA A 49 -13.14 7.51 15.22
N GLY A 50 -12.13 8.27 14.79
CA GLY A 50 -11.46 9.36 15.51
C GLY A 50 -12.43 10.36 16.11
N ILE A 51 -13.29 10.90 15.26
CA ILE A 51 -14.32 11.86 15.64
C ILE A 51 -15.32 11.23 16.62
N TYR A 52 -15.79 10.01 16.35
CA TYR A 52 -16.74 9.31 17.20
C TYR A 52 -16.21 9.04 18.60
N ALA A 53 -14.96 8.58 18.74
CA ALA A 53 -14.38 8.36 20.05
C ALA A 53 -14.22 9.67 20.84
N LYS A 54 -13.79 10.75 20.18
CA LYS A 54 -13.66 12.06 20.82
C LYS A 54 -15.00 12.62 21.30
N VAL A 55 -16.08 12.38 20.54
CA VAL A 55 -17.43 12.86 20.87
C VAL A 55 -18.10 11.98 21.94
N HIS A 56 -17.90 10.67 21.90
CA HIS A 56 -18.66 9.73 22.73
C HIS A 56 -17.93 9.29 24.01
N TYR A 57 -16.60 9.26 23.99
CA TYR A 57 -15.78 8.83 25.13
C TYR A 57 -14.99 9.98 25.77
N GLY A 58 -15.01 11.18 25.18
CA GLY A 58 -14.27 12.34 25.69
C GLY A 58 -12.74 12.21 25.67
N GLU A 59 -12.24 11.09 25.14
CA GLU A 59 -10.83 10.74 25.07
C GLU A 59 -10.35 10.57 23.63
N SER A 60 -9.03 10.67 23.46
CA SER A 60 -8.38 10.41 22.18
C SER A 60 -8.58 8.95 21.76
N LEU A 61 -8.66 8.71 20.45
CA LEU A 61 -8.76 7.38 19.84
C LEU A 61 -7.69 6.38 20.35
N ALA A 62 -6.57 6.90 20.83
CA ALA A 62 -5.46 6.16 21.44
C ALA A 62 -5.78 5.51 22.79
N ASN A 63 -6.85 5.94 23.49
CA ASN A 63 -7.20 5.40 24.80
C ASN A 63 -8.23 4.25 24.75
N VAL A 64 -8.68 3.89 23.53
CA VAL A 64 -9.55 2.73 23.31
C VAL A 64 -8.68 1.60 22.76
N ASP A 65 -8.14 0.78 23.66
CA ASP A 65 -7.14 -0.25 23.36
C ASP A 65 -7.54 -1.19 22.21
N TRP A 66 -8.82 -1.58 22.14
CA TRP A 66 -9.33 -2.42 21.05
C TRP A 66 -9.23 -1.71 19.69
N LEU A 67 -9.59 -0.43 19.65
CA LEU A 67 -9.62 0.34 18.41
C LEU A 67 -8.21 0.70 17.97
N HIS A 68 -7.33 1.05 18.91
CA HIS A 68 -5.92 1.30 18.65
C HIS A 68 -5.21 0.04 18.15
N GLY A 69 -5.35 -1.11 18.83
CA GLY A 69 -4.75 -2.36 18.41
C GLY A 69 -5.28 -2.85 17.05
N SER A 70 -6.57 -2.66 16.78
CA SER A 70 -7.13 -2.95 15.44
C SER A 70 -6.51 -2.08 14.36
N ALA A 71 -6.25 -0.80 14.66
CA ALA A 71 -5.65 0.13 13.73
C ALA A 71 -4.20 -0.21 13.40
N GLU A 72 -3.42 -0.59 14.41
CA GLU A 72 -2.05 -1.07 14.23
C GLU A 72 -2.01 -2.36 13.41
N SER A 73 -2.86 -3.35 13.74
CA SER A 73 -2.92 -4.61 13.00
C SER A 73 -3.29 -4.41 11.52
N PHE A 74 -4.17 -3.46 11.22
CA PHE A 74 -4.59 -3.13 9.87
C PHE A 74 -3.46 -2.47 9.07
N LEU A 75 -2.73 -1.55 9.69
CA LEU A 75 -1.52 -0.96 9.10
C LEU A 75 -0.44 -2.01 8.83
N THR A 76 -0.22 -2.93 9.76
CA THR A 76 0.71 -4.05 9.58
C THR A 76 0.30 -4.92 8.39
N LEU A 77 -0.98 -5.30 8.28
CA LEU A 77 -1.49 -6.09 7.17
C LEU A 77 -1.34 -5.35 5.83
N SER A 78 -1.69 -4.06 5.79
CA SER A 78 -1.51 -3.20 4.62
C SER A 78 -0.05 -3.19 4.15
N ASN A 79 0.90 -2.98 5.07
CA ASN A 79 2.32 -2.95 4.75
C ASN A 79 2.84 -4.31 4.25
N ILE A 80 2.39 -5.41 4.85
CA ILE A 80 2.73 -6.76 4.39
C ILE A 80 2.24 -6.99 2.96
N LEU A 81 1.00 -6.58 2.63
CA LEU A 81 0.46 -6.71 1.27
C LEU A 81 1.30 -5.92 0.25
N VAL A 82 1.73 -4.71 0.60
CA VAL A 82 2.63 -3.90 -0.25
C VAL A 82 3.95 -4.64 -0.50
N VAL A 83 4.62 -5.09 0.55
CA VAL A 83 5.90 -5.80 0.45
C VAL A 83 5.77 -7.09 -0.35
N LEU A 84 4.75 -7.91 -0.07
CA LEU A 84 4.50 -9.15 -0.81
C LEU A 84 4.16 -8.89 -2.27
N GLY A 85 3.45 -7.81 -2.58
CA GLY A 85 3.16 -7.41 -3.95
C GLY A 85 4.42 -7.09 -4.73
N PHE A 86 5.31 -6.27 -4.18
CA PHE A 86 6.57 -5.95 -4.83
C PHE A 86 7.52 -7.14 -4.91
N ARG A 87 7.60 -7.97 -3.86
CA ARG A 87 8.39 -9.21 -3.87
C ARG A 87 7.97 -10.12 -5.03
N GLN A 88 6.66 -10.30 -5.24
CA GLN A 88 6.17 -11.10 -6.35
C GLN A 88 6.52 -10.50 -7.72
N ALA A 89 6.45 -9.19 -7.88
CA ALA A 89 6.85 -8.54 -9.14
C ALA A 89 8.34 -8.74 -9.45
N ILE A 90 9.21 -8.64 -8.44
CA ILE A 90 10.66 -8.84 -8.61
C ILE A 90 10.94 -10.30 -9.00
N ILE A 91 10.36 -11.27 -8.29
CA ILE A 91 10.54 -12.69 -8.59
C ILE A 91 10.00 -13.06 -9.98
N ALA A 92 8.88 -12.46 -10.40
CA ALA A 92 8.33 -12.67 -11.73
C ALA A 92 9.28 -12.16 -12.82
N ARG A 93 9.87 -10.97 -12.63
CA ARG A 93 10.85 -10.39 -13.56
C ARG A 93 12.12 -11.22 -13.69
N ASP A 94 12.68 -11.68 -12.56
CA ASP A 94 13.88 -12.51 -12.54
C ASP A 94 13.68 -13.85 -13.29
N ARG A 95 12.52 -14.49 -13.09
CA ARG A 95 12.17 -15.72 -13.83
C ARG A 95 12.03 -15.49 -15.33
N SER A 96 11.37 -14.41 -15.76
CA SER A 96 11.23 -14.08 -17.18
C SER A 96 12.58 -13.77 -17.84
N GLN A 97 13.51 -13.13 -17.11
CA GLN A 97 14.85 -12.86 -17.64
C GLN A 97 15.64 -14.17 -17.83
N LYS A 98 15.56 -15.08 -16.85
CA LYS A 98 16.25 -16.37 -16.92
C LYS A 98 15.72 -17.27 -18.05
N SER A 99 14.42 -17.26 -18.32
CA SER A 99 13.85 -18.03 -19.44
C SER A 99 14.33 -17.49 -20.79
N VAL A 100 14.27 -16.17 -21.00
CA VAL A 100 14.72 -15.54 -22.26
C VAL A 100 16.18 -15.83 -22.53
N THR A 101 17.06 -15.71 -21.53
CA THR A 101 18.49 -16.05 -21.69
C THR A 101 18.70 -17.54 -22.01
N SER A 102 17.93 -18.43 -21.38
CA SER A 102 18.05 -19.88 -21.63
C SER A 102 17.62 -20.26 -23.05
N ASP A 103 16.52 -19.67 -23.54
CA ASP A 103 16.01 -19.90 -24.90
C ASP A 103 16.98 -19.37 -25.97
N GLN A 104 17.58 -18.19 -25.74
CA GLN A 104 18.59 -17.62 -26.62
C GLN A 104 19.86 -18.50 -26.69
N LEU A 105 20.31 -19.04 -25.55
CA LEU A 105 21.43 -19.97 -25.49
C LEU A 105 21.15 -21.28 -26.23
N TYR A 106 19.92 -21.80 -26.14
CA TYR A 106 19.52 -23.00 -26.86
C TYR A 106 19.55 -22.80 -28.38
N GLU A 107 18.93 -21.73 -28.90
CA GLU A 107 18.92 -21.44 -30.34
C GLU A 107 20.33 -21.18 -30.89
N SER A 108 21.17 -20.47 -30.14
CA SER A 108 22.55 -20.21 -30.55
C SER A 108 23.40 -21.48 -30.64
N ARG A 109 23.10 -22.53 -29.86
CA ARG A 109 23.79 -23.83 -29.94
C ARG A 109 23.28 -24.71 -31.07
N LYS A 110 22.04 -24.51 -31.53
CA LYS A 110 21.42 -25.28 -32.61
C LYS A 110 21.82 -24.79 -34.01
N ALA A 111 22.27 -23.53 -34.11
CA ALA A 111 22.70 -22.89 -35.36
C ALA A 111 24.15 -23.20 -35.78
N ILE A 112 24.87 -24.03 -35.00
CA ILE A 112 26.24 -24.49 -35.25
C ILE A 112 26.18 -25.97 -35.60
#